data_AF-A0A7Z9VNQ0-F1
#
_entry.id   AF-A0A7Z9VNQ0-F1
#
_cell.length_a   1.000
_cell.length_b   1.000
_cell.length_c   1.000
_cell.angle_alpha   90.00
_cell.angle_beta   90.00
_cell.angle_gamma   90.00
#
_symmetry.space_group_name_H-M   'P 1'
#
loop_
_entity.id
_entity.type
_entity.pdbx_description
1 polymer ?
#
loop_
_entity_poly.entity_id
_entity_poly.type
_entity_poly.pdbx_seq_one_letter_code
_entity_poly.pdbx_strand_id
1 'polypeptide(L)'
;MYRLLVIFISFALISISNAYENPVSGNSEAAQSTKQYHDSVSVIRKMHPEFLNHKRDKTLRQGVRTEENSLKGCVNCHANKDEKTNQYHSVNQQDQFCSTCHQKTSVSVDCFSCHRTTPGKGAK
;
A
#
# COMPACT_ATOMS: atom_id res chain seq x y z
N MET A 1 44.55 -34.07 6.15
CA MET A 1 44.20 -33.47 4.83
C MET A 1 42.70 -33.22 4.65
N TYR A 2 41.79 -34.00 5.24
CA TYR A 2 40.34 -33.73 5.19
C TYR A 2 39.85 -32.56 6.05
N ARG A 3 40.57 -32.17 7.12
CA ARG A 3 40.13 -31.07 8.01
C ARG A 3 40.11 -29.69 7.35
N LEU A 4 40.96 -29.42 6.37
CA LEU A 4 40.96 -28.16 5.61
C LEU A 4 39.89 -28.13 4.51
N LEU A 5 39.47 -29.30 4.01
CA LEU A 5 38.44 -29.42 2.97
C LEU A 5 37.02 -29.24 3.53
N VAL A 6 36.81 -29.57 4.81
CA VAL A 6 35.51 -29.38 5.48
C VAL A 6 35.22 -27.91 5.78
N ILE A 7 36.24 -27.09 6.04
CA ILE A 7 36.06 -25.65 6.36
C ILE A 7 35.56 -24.86 5.14
N PHE A 8 35.96 -25.24 3.92
CA PHE A 8 35.51 -24.56 2.70
C PHE A 8 34.05 -24.85 2.32
N ILE A 9 33.50 -26.02 2.71
CA ILE A 9 32.10 -26.38 2.40
C ILE A 9 31.12 -25.71 3.37
N SER A 10 31.58 -25.31 4.57
CA SER A 10 30.73 -24.65 5.57
C SER A 10 30.38 -23.20 5.22
N PHE A 11 31.07 -22.56 4.26
CA PHE A 11 30.86 -21.15 3.91
C PHE A 11 29.78 -20.93 2.82
N ALA A 12 29.22 -21.99 2.25
CA ALA A 12 28.31 -21.91 1.10
C ALA A 12 26.81 -21.79 1.45
N LEU A 13 26.45 -21.62 2.74
CA LEU A 13 25.07 -21.50 3.20
C LEU A 13 24.79 -20.14 3.86
N ILE A 14 25.37 -19.06 3.33
CA ILE A 14 24.85 -17.72 3.64
C ILE A 14 23.52 -17.59 2.89
N SER A 15 22.45 -17.99 3.56
CA SER A 15 21.08 -17.72 3.15
C SER A 15 20.93 -16.22 2.91
N ILE A 16 20.72 -15.83 1.65
CA ILE A 16 20.35 -14.47 1.29
C ILE A 16 18.92 -14.28 1.81
N SER A 17 18.79 -13.77 3.02
CA SER A 17 17.54 -13.22 3.53
C SER A 17 17.21 -12.00 2.69
N ASN A 18 16.47 -12.18 1.59
CA ASN A 18 15.80 -11.07 0.94
C ASN A 18 14.74 -10.57 1.93
N ALA A 19 15.09 -9.59 2.75
CA ALA A 19 14.12 -8.81 3.48
C ALA A 19 13.21 -8.17 2.42
N TYR A 20 11.99 -8.69 2.28
CA TYR A 20 10.96 -8.03 1.49
C TYR A 20 10.68 -6.70 2.18
N GLU A 21 11.27 -5.62 1.67
CA GLU A 21 10.94 -4.27 2.12
C GLU A 21 9.45 -4.05 1.87
N ASN A 22 8.67 -4.03 2.95
CA ASN A 22 7.28 -3.67 2.87
C ASN A 22 7.25 -2.17 2.53
N PRO A 23 6.84 -1.77 1.31
CA PRO A 23 7.04 -0.40 0.86
C PRO A 23 6.02 0.58 1.43
N VAL A 24 5.10 0.08 2.26
CA VAL A 24 4.15 0.87 3.02
C VAL A 24 4.80 1.17 4.36
N SER A 25 5.33 2.38 4.50
CA SER A 25 5.89 2.89 5.75
C SER A 25 4.81 3.52 6.62
N GLY A 26 4.98 3.44 7.94
CA GLY A 26 4.13 4.10 8.93
C GLY A 26 3.31 3.14 9.81
N ASN A 27 2.25 3.66 10.41
CA ASN A 27 1.38 2.98 11.37
C ASN A 27 -0.05 2.73 10.83
N SER A 28 -0.23 2.81 9.51
CA SER A 28 -1.49 2.46 8.85
C SER A 28 -1.81 0.98 9.00
N GLU A 29 -3.08 0.60 8.88
CA GLU A 29 -3.49 -0.81 8.91
C GLU A 29 -2.82 -1.61 7.79
N ALA A 30 -2.65 -1.01 6.62
CA ALA A 30 -1.96 -1.63 5.47
C ALA A 30 -0.49 -1.98 5.76
N ALA A 31 0.20 -1.20 6.62
CA ALA A 31 1.58 -1.49 7.01
C ALA A 31 1.68 -2.69 7.97
N GLN A 32 0.60 -2.99 8.70
CA GLN A 32 0.55 -3.99 9.77
C GLN A 32 -0.22 -5.28 9.38
N SER A 33 -1.01 -5.23 8.31
CA SER A 33 -1.85 -6.35 7.86
C SER A 33 -1.03 -7.45 7.20
N THR A 34 -1.28 -8.70 7.60
CA THR A 34 -0.79 -9.92 6.92
C THR A 34 -1.77 -10.46 5.89
N LYS A 35 -2.98 -9.89 5.82
CA LYS A 35 -4.03 -10.30 4.88
C LYS A 35 -3.84 -9.61 3.54
N GLN A 36 -3.90 -10.40 2.47
CA GLN A 36 -3.89 -9.92 1.10
C GLN A 36 -5.31 -9.48 0.70
N TYR A 37 -5.48 -8.19 0.41
CA TYR A 37 -6.74 -7.57 0.01
C TYR A 37 -6.77 -7.10 -1.45
N HIS A 38 -5.60 -7.03 -2.08
CA HIS A 38 -5.40 -6.61 -3.46
C HIS A 38 -4.19 -7.35 -4.03
N ASP A 39 -3.88 -7.13 -5.30
CA ASP A 39 -2.71 -7.72 -5.96
C ASP A 39 -1.39 -7.30 -5.29
N SER A 40 -0.30 -7.96 -5.67
CA SER A 40 1.03 -7.64 -5.14
C SER A 40 1.41 -6.17 -5.38
N VAL A 41 2.30 -5.63 -4.56
CA VAL A 41 2.80 -4.25 -4.70
C VAL A 41 3.31 -3.98 -6.12
N SER A 42 4.01 -4.94 -6.72
CA SER A 42 4.56 -4.79 -8.07
C SER A 42 3.46 -4.64 -9.14
N VAL A 43 2.33 -5.33 -8.96
CA VAL A 43 1.16 -5.21 -9.84
C VAL A 43 0.45 -3.88 -9.57
N ILE A 44 0.16 -3.55 -8.32
CA ILE A 44 -0.54 -2.31 -7.96
C ILE A 44 0.25 -1.09 -8.47
N ARG A 45 1.57 -1.01 -8.26
CA ARG A 45 2.37 0.13 -8.77
C ARG A 45 2.26 0.34 -10.28
N LYS A 46 2.04 -0.72 -11.06
CA LYS A 46 1.93 -0.66 -12.52
C LYS A 46 0.50 -0.41 -12.98
N MET A 47 -0.47 -1.05 -12.33
CA MET A 47 -1.87 -1.14 -12.78
C MET A 47 -2.84 -0.31 -11.94
N HIS A 48 -2.34 0.42 -10.93
CA HIS A 48 -3.16 1.26 -10.05
C HIS A 48 -4.13 2.19 -10.80
N PRO A 49 -3.70 2.98 -11.80
CA PRO A 49 -4.63 3.88 -12.49
C PRO A 49 -5.70 3.12 -13.27
N GLU A 50 -5.37 1.99 -13.89
CA GLU A 50 -6.32 1.16 -14.62
C GLU A 50 -7.37 0.55 -13.68
N PHE A 51 -6.94 0.03 -12.53
CA PHE A 51 -7.85 -0.52 -11.52
C PHE A 51 -8.81 0.53 -10.98
N LEU A 52 -8.32 1.74 -10.68
CA LEU A 52 -9.16 2.85 -10.24
C LEU A 52 -10.15 3.28 -11.32
N ASN A 53 -9.70 3.44 -12.57
CA ASN A 53 -10.55 3.83 -13.69
C ASN A 53 -11.64 2.80 -13.97
N HIS A 54 -11.29 1.52 -13.99
CA HIS A 54 -12.24 0.42 -14.18
C HIS A 54 -13.26 0.37 -13.05
N LYS A 55 -12.81 0.48 -11.80
CA LYS A 55 -13.71 0.52 -10.64
C LYS A 55 -14.64 1.73 -10.70
N ARG A 56 -14.13 2.90 -11.09
CA ARG A 56 -14.92 4.12 -11.28
C ARG A 56 -16.01 3.91 -12.33
N ASP A 57 -15.67 3.39 -13.50
CA ASP A 57 -16.64 3.19 -14.58
C ASP A 57 -17.70 2.14 -14.20
N LYS A 58 -17.30 1.03 -13.57
CA LYS A 58 -18.24 0.05 -13.00
C LYS A 58 -19.20 0.69 -12.00
N THR A 59 -18.67 1.53 -11.10
CA THR A 59 -19.46 2.17 -10.05
C THR A 59 -20.42 3.22 -10.60
N LEU A 60 -19.92 4.14 -11.44
CA LEU A 60 -20.65 5.32 -11.87
C LEU A 60 -21.49 5.09 -13.12
N ARG A 61 -20.99 4.31 -14.09
CA ARG A 61 -21.70 4.09 -15.37
C ARG A 61 -22.55 2.84 -15.36
N GLN A 62 -22.16 1.82 -14.60
CA GLN A 62 -22.83 0.51 -14.57
C GLN A 62 -23.56 0.25 -13.25
N GLY A 63 -23.40 1.10 -12.24
CA GLY A 63 -24.06 0.98 -10.93
C GLY A 63 -23.52 -0.15 -10.04
N VAL A 64 -22.43 -0.82 -10.42
CA VAL A 64 -21.85 -1.95 -9.67
C VAL A 64 -21.05 -1.44 -8.48
N ARG A 65 -21.55 -1.67 -7.26
CA ARG A 65 -20.89 -1.26 -6.00
C ARG A 65 -20.45 -2.49 -5.22
N THR A 66 -19.14 -2.64 -5.05
CA THR A 66 -18.54 -3.71 -4.25
C THR A 66 -17.53 -3.13 -3.27
N GLU A 67 -17.37 -3.75 -2.11
CA GLU A 67 -16.40 -3.32 -1.09
C GLU A 67 -14.95 -3.61 -1.51
N GLU A 68 -14.75 -4.71 -2.23
CA GLU A 68 -13.45 -5.10 -2.77
C GLU A 68 -12.90 -4.04 -3.73
N ASN A 69 -11.63 -3.68 -3.55
CA ASN A 69 -10.95 -2.64 -4.33
C ASN A 69 -11.72 -1.32 -4.37
N SER A 70 -12.49 -1.00 -3.33
CA SER A 70 -13.18 0.28 -3.21
C SER A 70 -12.21 1.38 -2.83
N LEU A 71 -12.41 2.59 -3.38
CA LEU A 71 -11.61 3.77 -3.02
C LEU A 71 -11.68 4.05 -1.51
N LYS A 72 -12.86 3.86 -0.90
CA LYS A 72 -13.07 3.94 0.57
C LYS A 72 -12.18 2.94 1.32
N GLY A 73 -12.15 1.68 0.88
CA GLY A 73 -11.32 0.64 1.50
C GLY A 73 -9.83 0.98 1.44
N CYS A 74 -9.36 1.50 0.30
CA CYS A 74 -7.99 1.96 0.16
C CYS A 74 -7.65 3.06 1.18
N VAL A 75 -8.47 4.10 1.30
CA VAL A 75 -8.26 5.20 2.26
C VAL A 75 -8.30 4.69 3.70
N ASN A 76 -9.23 3.80 4.02
CA ASN A 76 -9.39 3.23 5.36
C ASN A 76 -8.13 2.49 5.84
N CYS A 77 -7.49 1.72 4.94
CA CYS A 77 -6.36 0.87 5.30
C CYS A 77 -5.00 1.61 5.20
N HIS A 78 -4.86 2.55 4.26
CA HIS A 78 -3.59 3.25 4.00
C HIS A 78 -3.41 4.57 4.78
N ALA A 79 -4.42 5.07 5.48
CA ALA A 79 -4.26 6.28 6.29
C ALA A 79 -3.43 6.01 7.55
N ASN A 80 -2.31 6.72 7.69
CA ASN A 80 -1.54 6.76 8.93
C ASN A 80 -2.24 7.62 9.98
N LYS A 81 -1.85 7.44 11.24
CA LYS A 81 -2.28 8.25 12.37
C LYS A 81 -1.12 9.03 12.97
N ASP A 82 -1.44 10.21 13.47
CA ASP A 82 -0.56 10.96 14.35
C ASP A 82 -0.44 10.22 15.70
N GLU A 83 0.79 9.92 16.12
CA GLU A 83 1.04 9.10 17.31
C GLU A 83 0.60 9.76 18.62
N LYS A 84 0.56 11.10 18.67
CA LYS A 84 0.24 11.85 19.90
C LYS A 84 -1.27 12.03 20.06
N THR A 85 -1.95 12.34 18.98
CA THR A 85 -3.37 12.71 18.96
C THR A 85 -4.28 11.55 18.53
N ASN A 86 -3.69 10.48 17.97
CA ASN A 86 -4.38 9.33 17.40
C ASN A 86 -5.37 9.69 16.26
N GLN A 87 -5.21 10.87 15.66
CA GLN A 87 -6.00 11.34 14.52
C GLN A 87 -5.40 10.87 13.20
N TYR A 88 -6.24 10.58 12.21
CA TYR A 88 -5.76 10.20 10.88
C TYR A 88 -5.14 11.39 10.14
N HIS A 89 -3.99 11.15 9.53
CA HIS A 89 -3.48 12.01 8.47
C HIS A 89 -4.31 11.85 7.20
N SER A 90 -4.46 12.94 6.47
CA SER A 90 -5.05 12.92 5.13
C SER A 90 -4.13 12.12 4.20
N VAL A 91 -4.63 11.12 3.46
CA VAL A 91 -3.78 10.25 2.61
C VAL A 91 -3.01 11.00 1.52
N ASN A 92 -3.48 12.20 1.14
CA ASN A 92 -2.83 13.10 0.18
C ASN A 92 -2.01 14.22 0.84
N GLN A 93 -1.85 14.21 2.17
CA GLN A 93 -0.94 15.12 2.85
C GLN A 93 0.51 14.79 2.48
N GLN A 94 1.39 15.79 2.55
CA GLN A 94 2.82 15.58 2.38
C GLN A 94 3.33 14.43 3.26
N ASP A 95 4.29 13.68 2.72
CA ASP A 95 4.93 12.51 3.33
C ASP A 95 3.99 11.31 3.58
N GLN A 96 2.72 11.38 3.16
CA GLN A 96 1.82 10.23 3.13
C GLN A 96 1.96 9.45 1.82
N PHE A 97 1.68 8.14 1.88
CA PHE A 97 1.91 7.21 0.78
C PHE A 97 1.40 7.69 -0.59
N CYS A 98 0.14 8.16 -0.66
CA CYS A 98 -0.44 8.60 -1.93
C CYS A 98 0.29 9.84 -2.45
N SER A 99 0.53 10.84 -1.59
CA SER A 99 1.25 12.07 -1.98
C SER A 99 2.66 11.77 -2.48
N THR A 100 3.43 10.95 -1.77
CA THR A 100 4.82 10.62 -2.14
C THR A 100 4.89 9.86 -3.47
N CYS A 101 3.99 8.89 -3.68
CA CYS A 101 3.93 8.15 -4.95
C CYS A 101 3.59 9.07 -6.12
N HIS A 102 2.57 9.91 -5.95
CA HIS A 102 2.09 10.83 -6.98
C HIS A 102 3.07 11.97 -7.28
N GLN A 103 3.81 12.44 -6.28
CA GLN A 103 4.93 13.36 -6.49
C GLN A 103 6.01 12.70 -7.35
N LYS A 104 6.38 11.45 -7.04
CA LYS A 104 7.40 10.70 -7.78
C LYS A 104 7.00 10.45 -9.24
N THR A 105 5.72 10.20 -9.50
CA THR A 105 5.20 9.97 -10.87
C THR A 105 4.72 11.23 -11.57
N SER A 106 4.78 12.38 -10.89
CA SER A 106 4.27 13.67 -11.41
C SER A 106 2.79 13.63 -11.82
N VAL A 107 1.96 12.92 -11.06
CA VAL A 107 0.51 12.78 -11.28
C VAL A 107 -0.27 13.50 -10.18
N SER A 108 -1.22 14.36 -10.54
CA SER A 108 -2.10 15.02 -9.55
C SER A 108 -3.04 14.02 -8.88
N VAL A 109 -3.31 14.22 -7.58
CA VAL A 109 -4.31 13.43 -6.82
C VAL A 109 -5.66 14.17 -6.78
N ASP A 110 -6.29 14.34 -7.94
CA ASP A 110 -7.51 15.16 -8.09
C ASP A 110 -8.78 14.49 -7.54
N CYS A 111 -8.80 13.16 -7.42
CA CYS A 111 -9.90 12.39 -6.80
C CYS A 111 -10.34 13.00 -5.46
N PHE A 112 -9.37 13.45 -4.67
CA PHE A 112 -9.60 13.98 -3.32
C PHE A 112 -10.00 15.45 -3.26
N SER A 113 -10.17 16.10 -4.42
CA SER A 113 -10.81 17.43 -4.47
C SER A 113 -12.27 17.38 -4.02
N CYS A 114 -12.95 16.23 -4.23
CA CYS A 114 -14.31 15.99 -3.79
C CYS A 114 -14.43 14.79 -2.83
N HIS A 115 -13.53 13.79 -2.92
CA HIS A 115 -13.57 12.62 -2.05
C HIS A 115 -12.87 12.84 -0.72
N ARG A 116 -13.43 12.24 0.34
CA ARG A 116 -12.83 12.23 1.68
C ARG A 116 -11.44 11.59 1.65
N THR A 117 -10.50 12.19 2.37
CA THR A 117 -9.09 11.80 2.42
C THR A 117 -8.67 11.09 3.69
N THR A 118 -9.58 10.95 4.65
CA THR A 118 -9.38 10.21 5.89
C THR A 118 -10.46 9.14 6.05
N PRO A 119 -10.25 8.11 6.87
CA PRO A 119 -11.27 7.10 7.11
C PRO A 119 -12.54 7.69 7.73
N GLY A 120 -13.72 7.25 7.27
CA GLY A 120 -15.04 7.69 7.76
C GLY A 120 -15.63 6.80 8.86
N LYS A 121 -16.58 7.32 9.66
CA LYS A 121 -17.32 6.50 10.64
C LYS A 121 -18.02 5.34 9.92
N GLY A 122 -17.77 4.11 10.38
CA GLY A 122 -18.12 2.86 9.70
C GLY A 122 -16.91 2.11 9.13
N ALA A 123 -15.71 2.31 9.68
CA ALA A 123 -14.49 1.61 9.28
C ALA A 123 -14.39 0.25 9.99
N LYS A 124 -15.15 -0.73 9.48
CA LYS A 124 -14.80 -2.15 9.35
C LYS A 124 -15.61 -2.73 8.20
#